data_AF-A0A6J4RHT2-F1
#
_entry.id   AF-A0A6J4RHT2-F1
#
_cell.length_a   1.000
_cell.length_b   1.000
_cell.length_c   1.000
_cell.angle_alpha   90.00
_cell.angle_beta   90.00
_cell.angle_gamma   90.00
#
_symmetry.space_group_name_H-M   'P 1'
#
loop_
_entity.id
_entity.type
_entity.pdbx_description
1 polymer ?
#
loop_
_entity_poly.entity_id
_entity_poly.type
_entity_poly.pdbx_seq_one_letter_code
_entity_poly.pdbx_strand_id
1 'polypeptide(L)'
;ALAALVLVIGYAQYVRQTLVSGDHLEEVPEKLLLLPRRPNPPLAAVVFQTVASLGLIVVGAHFFVDAVKHAADGLGLPAGLIALVLAPLATELPEKFNSVFWMRDGKDTLALGNMTGAMMFQSTIPVTFGILFTPWSLAPLDALAVVLALASGGFVYLMLRRTRKLQAWHLMVGGAFYAAFVVGAVLAVL
;
A
#
# COMPACT_ATOMS: atom_id res chain seq x y z
N ALA A 1 9.84 -9.92 -18.33
CA ALA A 1 10.09 -8.80 -19.26
C ALA A 1 8.79 -8.16 -19.79
N LEU A 2 7.93 -8.86 -20.55
CA LEU A 2 6.71 -8.27 -21.12
C LEU A 2 5.73 -7.71 -20.06
N ALA A 3 5.47 -8.47 -18.98
CA ALA A 3 4.60 -8.02 -17.89
C ALA A 3 5.09 -6.73 -17.23
N ALA A 4 6.40 -6.63 -16.95
CA ALA A 4 7.02 -5.42 -16.41
C ALA A 4 6.83 -4.21 -17.34
N LEU A 5 6.97 -4.39 -18.66
CA LEU A 5 6.73 -3.32 -19.64
C LEU A 5 5.26 -2.88 -19.65
N VAL A 6 4.31 -3.82 -19.55
CA VAL A 6 2.88 -3.51 -19.46
C VAL A 6 2.57 -2.69 -18.19
N LEU A 7 3.14 -3.06 -17.04
CA LEU A 7 2.95 -2.33 -15.78
C LEU A 7 3.50 -0.90 -15.85
N VAL A 8 4.71 -0.72 -16.39
CA VAL A 8 5.33 0.61 -16.53
C VAL A 8 4.53 1.48 -17.51
N ILE A 9 4.12 0.94 -18.65
CA ILE A 9 3.30 1.69 -19.62
C ILE A 9 1.94 2.03 -19.00
N GLY A 10 1.31 1.09 -18.30
CA GLY A 10 0.04 1.32 -17.61
C GLY A 10 0.14 2.43 -16.55
N TYR A 11 1.20 2.43 -15.75
CA TYR A 11 1.46 3.49 -14.78
C TYR A 11 1.71 4.85 -15.46
N ALA A 12 2.50 4.88 -16.54
CA ALA A 12 2.74 6.11 -17.30
C ALA A 12 1.44 6.67 -17.93
N GLN A 13 0.58 5.79 -18.43
CA GLN A 13 -0.74 6.17 -18.95
C GLN A 13 -1.65 6.71 -17.84
N TYR A 14 -1.68 6.06 -16.67
CA TYR A 14 -2.40 6.55 -15.50
C TYR A 14 -1.92 7.95 -15.10
N VAL A 15 -0.61 8.15 -14.93
CA VAL A 15 -0.03 9.46 -14.59
C VAL A 15 -0.40 10.51 -15.63
N ARG A 16 -0.28 10.18 -16.93
CA ARG A 16 -0.68 11.10 -18.01
C ARG A 16 -2.17 11.46 -17.93
N GLN A 17 -3.05 10.48 -17.70
CA GLN A 17 -4.48 10.73 -17.58
C GLN A 17 -4.80 11.59 -16.36
N THR A 18 -4.15 11.35 -15.22
CA THR A 18 -4.32 12.16 -14.01
C THR A 18 -3.86 13.60 -14.22
N LEU A 19 -2.72 13.82 -14.88
CA LEU A 19 -2.21 15.16 -15.17
C LEU A 19 -3.06 15.93 -16.21
N VAL A 20 -3.58 15.23 -17.23
CA VAL A 20 -4.36 15.86 -18.32
C VAL A 20 -5.82 16.11 -17.91
N SER A 21 -6.40 15.24 -17.07
CA SER A 21 -7.79 15.39 -16.63
C SER A 21 -8.03 16.65 -15.79
N GLY A 22 -6.97 17.32 -15.31
CA GLY A 22 -7.08 18.62 -14.67
C GLY A 22 -7.90 18.60 -13.37
N ASP A 23 -8.06 17.44 -12.73
CA ASP A 23 -8.60 17.35 -11.38
C ASP A 23 -7.60 18.06 -10.47
N HIS A 24 -7.84 19.36 -10.26
CA HIS A 24 -7.23 20.17 -9.23
C HIS A 24 -7.73 19.63 -7.88
N LEU A 25 -7.24 18.47 -7.48
CA LEU A 25 -7.12 18.16 -6.07
C LEU A 25 -6.22 19.28 -5.52
N GLU A 26 -6.82 20.31 -4.93
CA GLU A 26 -6.08 21.29 -4.14
C GLU A 26 -5.39 20.50 -3.01
N GLU A 27 -4.18 20.03 -3.30
CA GLU A 27 -3.23 19.64 -2.30
C GLU A 27 -2.92 20.91 -1.52
N VAL A 28 -3.60 21.08 -0.39
CA VAL A 28 -3.16 22.03 0.63
C VAL A 28 -1.76 21.55 1.00
N PRO A 29 -0.68 22.29 0.66
CA PRO A 29 0.67 21.81 0.89
C PRO A 29 0.81 21.54 2.38
N GLU A 30 1.14 20.30 2.74
CA GLU A 30 1.40 19.99 4.14
C GLU A 30 2.56 20.87 4.61
N LYS A 31 2.34 21.53 5.75
CA LYS A 31 3.35 22.40 6.35
C LYS A 31 4.59 21.57 6.66
N LEU A 32 5.78 22.08 6.32
CA LEU A 32 7.02 21.41 6.74
C LEU A 32 7.02 21.22 8.26
N LEU A 33 7.28 20.00 8.71
CA LEU A 33 7.44 19.69 10.13
C LEU A 33 8.54 20.53 10.77
N LEU A 34 9.64 20.78 10.05
CA LEU A 34 10.76 21.61 10.53
C LEU A 34 10.43 23.11 10.55
N LEU A 35 9.55 23.58 9.66
CA LEU A 35 9.21 25.00 9.51
C LEU A 35 7.68 25.22 9.39
N PRO A 36 6.88 24.81 10.39
CA PRO A 36 5.44 24.71 10.24
C PRO A 36 4.73 26.06 10.13
N ARG A 37 5.41 27.14 10.50
CA ARG A 37 4.89 28.52 10.44
C ARG A 37 5.36 29.30 9.21
N ARG A 38 6.18 28.72 8.34
CA ARG A 38 6.65 29.40 7.13
C ARG A 38 5.84 28.94 5.91
N PRO A 39 5.03 29.82 5.31
CA PRO A 39 4.23 29.46 4.13
C PRO A 39 5.10 29.16 2.90
N ASN A 40 6.25 29.84 2.76
CA ASN A 40 7.22 29.62 1.69
C ASN A 40 8.58 29.22 2.28
N PRO A 41 8.80 27.93 2.59
CA PRO A 41 10.05 27.43 3.14
C PRO A 41 11.16 27.41 2.07
N PRO A 42 12.43 27.66 2.44
CA PRO A 42 13.53 27.61 1.49
C PRO A 42 13.73 26.17 0.96
N LEU A 43 14.09 26.03 -0.31
CA LEU A 43 14.31 24.71 -0.96
C LEU A 43 15.30 23.85 -0.15
N ALA A 44 16.33 24.45 0.43
CA ALA A 44 17.30 23.74 1.27
C ALA A 44 16.64 23.05 2.48
N ALA A 45 15.64 23.67 3.11
CA ALA A 45 14.91 23.06 4.22
C ALA A 45 13.98 21.93 3.74
N VAL A 46 13.36 22.10 2.56
CA VAL A 46 12.56 21.05 1.90
C VAL A 46 13.43 19.82 1.65
N VAL A 47 14.53 20.01 0.93
CA VAL A 47 15.49 18.96 0.57
C VAL A 47 16.06 18.30 1.83
N PHE A 48 16.46 19.10 2.82
CA PHE A 48 16.96 18.57 4.09
C PHE A 48 15.92 17.71 4.80
N GLN A 49 14.67 18.17 4.94
CA GLN A 49 13.61 17.39 5.56
C GLN A 49 13.35 16.09 4.79
N THR A 50 13.29 16.14 3.46
CA THR A 50 13.08 14.96 2.62
C THR A 50 14.19 13.94 2.81
N VAL A 51 15.46 14.36 2.76
CA VAL A 51 16.61 13.46 2.93
C VAL A 51 16.67 12.92 4.36
N ALA A 52 16.41 13.75 5.37
CA ALA A 52 16.37 13.31 6.77
C ALA A 52 15.25 12.30 7.02
N SER A 53 14.04 12.56 6.52
CA SER A 53 12.91 11.63 6.61
C SER A 53 13.21 10.30 5.90
N LEU A 54 13.83 10.35 4.72
CA LEU A 54 14.25 9.13 4.01
C LEU A 54 15.26 8.32 4.85
N GLY A 55 16.23 9.00 5.46
CA GLY A 55 17.18 8.36 6.39
C GLY A 55 16.49 7.70 7.58
N LEU A 56 15.50 8.38 8.19
CA LEU A 56 14.71 7.82 9.29
C LEU A 56 13.88 6.60 8.84
N ILE A 57 13.31 6.61 7.64
CA ILE A 57 12.59 5.45 7.08
C ILE A 57 13.54 4.26 6.91
N VAL A 58 14.74 4.48 6.38
CA VAL A 58 15.75 3.41 6.21
C VAL A 58 16.14 2.81 7.57
N VAL A 59 16.42 3.66 8.56
CA VAL A 59 16.74 3.21 9.92
C VAL A 59 15.56 2.48 10.56
N GLY A 60 14.34 3.01 10.39
CA GLY A 60 13.11 2.37 10.86
C GLY A 60 12.87 1.00 10.22
N ALA A 61 13.21 0.82 8.94
CA ALA A 61 13.12 -0.46 8.26
C ALA A 61 14.08 -1.51 8.85
N HIS A 62 15.29 -1.12 9.26
CA HIS A 62 16.20 -2.02 9.97
C HIS A 62 15.63 -2.48 11.31
N PHE A 63 15.13 -1.55 12.12
CA PHE A 63 14.47 -1.88 13.39
C PHE A 63 13.23 -2.77 13.18
N PHE A 64 12.43 -2.51 12.14
CA PHE A 64 11.28 -3.33 11.79
C PHE A 64 11.68 -4.77 11.46
N VAL A 65 12.70 -4.96 10.62
CA VAL A 65 13.20 -6.30 10.28
C VAL A 65 13.71 -7.04 11.52
N ASP A 66 14.42 -6.37 12.41
CA ASP A 66 14.91 -7.01 13.63
C ASP A 66 13.77 -7.33 14.61
N ALA A 67 12.77 -6.45 14.74
CA ALA A 67 11.57 -6.74 15.53
C ALA A 67 10.80 -7.95 14.98
N VAL A 68 10.68 -8.07 13.65
CA VAL A 68 10.08 -9.23 12.99
C VAL A 68 10.84 -10.52 13.30
N LYS A 69 12.18 -10.51 13.29
CA LYS A 69 13.00 -11.67 13.69
C LYS A 69 12.77 -12.07 15.14
N HIS A 70 12.80 -11.11 16.07
CA HIS A 70 12.56 -11.41 17.49
C HIS A 70 11.14 -11.96 17.73
N ALA A 71 10.14 -11.42 17.04
CA ALA A 71 8.77 -11.91 17.11
C ALA A 71 8.66 -13.35 16.54
N ALA A 72 9.34 -13.62 15.43
CA ALA A 72 9.42 -14.93 14.82
C ALA A 72 10.03 -15.97 15.77
N ASP A 73 11.16 -15.65 16.39
CA ASP A 73 11.83 -16.52 17.37
C ASP A 73 10.94 -16.78 18.59
N GLY A 74 10.26 -15.76 19.10
CA GLY A 74 9.34 -15.90 20.24
C GLY A 74 8.07 -16.71 19.95
N LEU A 75 7.63 -16.73 18.69
CA LEU A 75 6.45 -17.49 18.24
C LEU A 75 6.80 -18.87 17.67
N GLY A 76 8.09 -19.18 17.45
CA GLY A 76 8.52 -20.40 16.79
C GLY A 76 8.08 -20.49 15.32
N LEU A 77 7.86 -19.34 14.68
CA LEU A 77 7.42 -19.23 13.28
C LEU A 77 8.54 -18.64 12.41
N PRO A 78 8.61 -18.93 11.11
CA PRO A 78 9.58 -18.31 10.21
C PRO A 78 9.39 -16.80 10.12
N ALA A 79 10.50 -16.06 10.15
CA ALA A 79 10.49 -14.60 10.00
C ALA A 79 9.79 -14.14 8.71
N GLY A 80 9.90 -14.91 7.62
CA GLY A 80 9.20 -14.62 6.36
C GLY A 80 7.67 -14.63 6.51
N LEU A 81 7.11 -15.54 7.30
CA LEU A 81 5.67 -15.62 7.57
C LEU A 81 5.20 -14.41 8.39
N ILE A 82 5.95 -14.03 9.43
CA ILE A 82 5.65 -12.84 10.23
C ILE A 82 5.76 -11.57 9.38
N ALA A 83 6.80 -11.46 8.54
CA ALA A 83 6.98 -10.34 7.61
C ALA A 83 5.83 -10.24 6.61
N LEU A 84 5.36 -11.37 6.07
CA LEU A 84 4.27 -11.43 5.10
C LEU A 84 2.96 -10.84 5.66
N VAL A 85 2.72 -10.98 6.96
CA VAL A 85 1.54 -10.44 7.64
C VAL A 85 1.74 -9.00 8.10
N LEU A 86 2.91 -8.68 8.67
CA LEU A 86 3.14 -7.37 9.30
C LEU A 86 3.58 -6.29 8.32
N ALA A 87 4.34 -6.62 7.26
CA ALA A 87 4.87 -5.63 6.34
C ALA A 87 3.75 -4.86 5.60
N PRO A 88 2.72 -5.52 5.02
CA PRO A 88 1.61 -4.81 4.39
C PRO A 88 0.85 -3.89 5.36
N LEU A 89 0.71 -4.30 6.63
CA LEU A 89 0.11 -3.45 7.65
C LEU A 89 0.99 -2.21 7.92
N ALA A 90 2.28 -2.42 8.15
CA ALA A 90 3.22 -1.34 8.46
C ALA A 90 3.31 -0.30 7.34
N THR A 91 3.28 -0.73 6.07
CA THR A 91 3.42 0.16 4.91
C THR A 91 2.13 0.83 4.47
N GLU A 92 0.97 0.37 4.93
CA GLU A 92 -0.33 0.95 4.55
C GLU A 92 -0.95 1.82 5.64
N LEU A 93 -0.61 1.56 6.92
CA LEU A 93 -1.20 2.24 8.06
C LEU A 93 -1.06 3.77 8.00
N PRO A 94 0.12 4.36 7.70
CA PRO A 94 0.27 5.81 7.61
C PRO A 94 -0.72 6.44 6.61
N GLU A 95 -0.84 5.84 5.43
CA GLU A 95 -1.74 6.29 4.37
C GLU A 95 -3.20 6.13 4.77
N LYS A 96 -3.56 5.04 5.48
CA LYS A 96 -4.94 4.88 5.99
C LYS A 96 -5.29 5.96 7.00
N PHE A 97 -4.38 6.35 7.88
CA PHE A 97 -4.63 7.46 8.81
C PHE A 97 -4.89 8.76 8.08
N ASN A 98 -4.09 9.11 7.07
CA ASN A 98 -4.31 10.31 6.26
C ASN A 98 -5.67 10.29 5.56
N SER A 99 -6.05 9.18 4.92
CA SER A 99 -7.36 9.03 4.28
C SER A 99 -8.52 9.18 5.28
N VAL A 100 -8.39 8.63 6.51
CA VAL A 100 -9.40 8.78 7.56
C VAL A 100 -9.53 10.24 8.02
N PHE A 101 -8.42 10.94 8.24
CA PHE A 101 -8.46 12.35 8.64
C PHE A 101 -9.10 13.23 7.56
N TRP A 102 -8.75 13.02 6.29
CA TRP A 102 -9.35 13.77 5.19
C TRP A 102 -10.84 13.49 5.02
N MET A 103 -11.27 12.23 5.13
CA MET A 103 -12.69 11.88 5.08
C MET A 103 -13.47 12.50 6.24
N ARG A 104 -12.88 12.51 7.45
CA ARG A 104 -13.48 13.19 8.61
C ARG A 104 -13.62 14.69 8.37
N ASP A 105 -12.65 15.30 7.68
CA ASP A 105 -12.63 16.73 7.38
C ASP A 105 -13.41 17.07 6.08
N GLY A 106 -14.17 16.12 5.51
CA GLY A 106 -15.00 16.31 4.31
C GLY A 106 -14.22 16.43 2.99
N LYS A 107 -12.95 16.01 2.97
CA LYS A 107 -12.03 16.05 1.82
C LYS A 107 -12.04 14.72 1.06
N ASP A 108 -13.23 14.27 0.67
CA ASP A 108 -13.44 12.94 0.10
C ASP A 108 -12.68 12.72 -1.21
N THR A 109 -12.58 13.75 -2.05
CA THR A 109 -11.84 13.71 -3.34
C THR A 109 -10.34 13.49 -3.12
N LEU A 110 -9.75 14.18 -2.14
CA LEU A 110 -8.34 14.03 -1.78
C LEU A 110 -8.06 12.63 -1.19
N ALA A 111 -8.95 12.15 -0.32
CA ALA A 111 -8.85 10.81 0.25
C ALA A 111 -8.92 9.71 -0.82
N LEU A 112 -9.81 9.84 -1.80
CA LEU A 112 -9.93 8.93 -2.93
C LEU A 112 -8.73 9.02 -3.89
N GLY A 113 -8.25 10.23 -4.18
CA GLY A 113 -7.07 10.46 -5.01
C GLY A 113 -5.83 9.78 -4.43
N ASN A 114 -5.57 9.98 -3.14
CA ASN A 114 -4.46 9.33 -2.45
C ASN A 114 -4.59 7.80 -2.44
N MET A 115 -5.77 7.28 -2.13
CA MET A 115 -6.01 5.83 -2.10
C MET A 115 -5.79 5.18 -3.47
N THR A 116 -6.36 5.76 -4.53
CA THR A 116 -6.25 5.21 -5.89
C THR A 116 -4.84 5.37 -6.47
N GLY A 117 -4.19 6.51 -6.22
CA GLY A 117 -2.81 6.76 -6.62
C GLY A 117 -1.82 5.79 -5.96
N ALA A 118 -1.95 5.59 -4.65
CA ALA A 118 -1.12 4.63 -3.91
C ALA A 118 -1.30 3.20 -4.44
N MET A 119 -2.56 2.76 -4.66
CA MET A 119 -2.83 1.44 -5.23
C MET A 119 -2.23 1.25 -6.63
N MET A 120 -2.32 2.26 -7.50
CA MET A 120 -1.73 2.20 -8.83
C MET A 120 -0.21 2.13 -8.76
N PHE A 121 0.43 2.93 -7.91
CA PHE A 121 1.88 2.90 -7.72
C PHE A 121 2.35 1.53 -7.19
N GLN A 122 1.75 1.04 -6.11
CA GLN A 122 2.16 -0.21 -5.47
C GLN A 122 1.93 -1.45 -6.35
N SER A 123 0.85 -1.46 -7.14
CA SER A 123 0.55 -2.57 -8.06
C SER A 123 1.42 -2.57 -9.31
N THR A 124 2.17 -1.50 -9.58
CA THR A 124 2.95 -1.35 -10.81
C THR A 124 4.45 -1.25 -10.53
N ILE A 125 4.91 -0.21 -9.82
CA ILE A 125 6.33 0.12 -9.70
C ILE A 125 7.10 -0.93 -8.89
N PRO A 126 6.75 -1.24 -7.62
CA PRO A 126 7.43 -2.29 -6.86
C PRO A 126 7.36 -3.66 -7.55
N VAL A 127 6.19 -4.00 -8.13
CA VAL A 127 5.98 -5.27 -8.84
C VAL A 127 6.86 -5.37 -10.09
N THR A 128 7.05 -4.27 -10.82
CA THR A 128 7.96 -4.20 -11.97
C THR A 128 9.39 -4.54 -11.55
N PHE A 129 9.87 -3.94 -10.45
CA PHE A 129 11.19 -4.28 -9.91
C PHE A 129 11.26 -5.76 -9.50
N GLY A 130 10.22 -6.29 -8.83
CA GLY A 130 10.14 -7.71 -8.51
C GLY A 130 10.29 -8.61 -9.75
N ILE A 131 9.52 -8.36 -10.81
CA ILE A 131 9.53 -9.16 -12.04
C ILE A 131 10.87 -9.06 -12.80
N LEU A 132 11.55 -7.91 -12.75
CA LEU A 132 12.81 -7.71 -13.48
C LEU A 132 14.02 -8.27 -12.75
N PHE A 133 14.04 -8.21 -11.41
CA PHE A 133 15.23 -8.49 -10.62
C PHE A 133 15.15 -9.78 -9.80
N THR A 134 14.03 -10.50 -9.81
CA THR A 134 13.88 -11.76 -9.06
C THR A 134 13.37 -12.91 -9.95
N PRO A 135 13.80 -14.16 -9.69
CA PRO A 135 13.19 -15.31 -10.32
C PRO A 135 11.75 -15.47 -9.85
N TRP A 136 10.81 -15.62 -10.78
CA TRP A 136 9.39 -15.69 -10.48
C TRP A 136 8.90 -17.14 -10.52
N SER A 137 8.41 -17.64 -9.39
CA SER A 137 7.79 -18.95 -9.26
C SER A 137 6.52 -18.81 -8.43
N LEU A 138 5.41 -19.39 -8.90
CA LEU A 138 4.16 -19.36 -8.16
C LEU A 138 4.08 -20.60 -7.26
N ALA A 139 4.39 -20.45 -5.96
CA ALA A 139 4.23 -21.53 -5.00
C ALA A 139 2.74 -21.72 -4.64
N PRO A 140 2.35 -22.87 -4.05
CA PRO A 140 0.96 -23.11 -3.66
C PRO A 140 0.37 -22.04 -2.74
N LEU A 141 1.17 -21.51 -1.81
CA LEU A 141 0.75 -20.44 -0.92
C LEU A 141 0.51 -19.12 -1.67
N ASP A 142 1.35 -18.79 -2.65
CA ASP A 142 1.19 -17.61 -3.49
C ASP A 142 -0.06 -17.74 -4.37
N ALA A 143 -0.32 -18.94 -4.91
CA ALA A 143 -1.52 -19.23 -5.67
C ALA A 143 -2.78 -19.06 -4.81
N LEU A 144 -2.75 -19.52 -3.55
CA LEU A 144 -3.84 -19.30 -2.59
C LEU A 144 -4.05 -17.80 -2.34
N ALA A 145 -2.97 -17.02 -2.15
CA ALA A 145 -3.04 -15.57 -1.98
C ALA A 145 -3.74 -14.91 -3.17
N VAL A 146 -3.34 -15.27 -4.40
CA VAL A 146 -3.93 -14.76 -5.65
C VAL A 146 -5.42 -15.10 -5.72
N VAL A 147 -5.80 -16.35 -5.46
CA VAL A 147 -7.21 -16.78 -5.51
C VAL A 147 -8.05 -16.03 -4.50
N LEU A 148 -7.60 -15.91 -3.25
CA LEU A 148 -8.32 -15.20 -2.19
C LEU A 148 -8.42 -13.69 -2.47
N ALA A 149 -7.35 -13.08 -2.98
CA ALA A 149 -7.36 -11.66 -3.36
C ALA A 149 -8.34 -11.38 -4.51
N LEU A 150 -8.32 -12.21 -5.56
CA LEU A 150 -9.25 -12.09 -6.69
C LEU A 150 -10.70 -12.37 -6.27
N ALA A 151 -10.93 -13.36 -5.40
CA ALA A 151 -12.25 -13.65 -4.86
C ALA A 151 -12.78 -12.48 -4.02
N SER A 152 -11.93 -11.88 -3.17
CA SER A 152 -12.27 -10.70 -2.38
C SER A 152 -12.62 -9.49 -3.26
N GLY A 153 -11.75 -9.16 -4.22
CA GLY A 153 -12.01 -8.06 -5.16
C GLY A 153 -13.25 -8.30 -6.01
N GLY A 154 -13.44 -9.54 -6.49
CA GLY A 154 -14.61 -9.96 -7.25
C GLY A 154 -15.91 -9.87 -6.46
N PHE A 155 -15.89 -10.23 -5.17
CA PHE A 155 -17.02 -10.05 -4.26
C PHE A 155 -17.38 -8.58 -4.11
N VAL A 156 -16.41 -7.71 -3.80
CA VAL A 156 -16.65 -6.26 -3.65
C VAL A 156 -17.20 -5.67 -4.95
N TYR A 157 -16.62 -6.05 -6.09
CA TYR A 157 -17.07 -5.60 -7.41
C TYR A 157 -18.49 -6.07 -7.74
N LEU A 158 -18.84 -7.32 -7.44
CA LEU A 158 -20.18 -7.86 -7.64
C LEU A 158 -21.21 -7.14 -6.76
N MET A 159 -20.85 -6.87 -5.49
CA MET A 159 -21.70 -6.12 -4.57
C MET A 159 -21.91 -4.70 -5.06
N LEU A 160 -20.86 -4.03 -5.52
CA LEU A 160 -20.96 -2.70 -6.14
C LEU A 160 -21.88 -2.72 -7.36
N ARG A 161 -21.76 -3.71 -8.25
CA ARG A 161 -22.64 -3.83 -9.42
C ARG A 161 -24.10 -4.12 -9.08
N ARG A 162 -24.36 -4.95 -8.07
CA ARG A 162 -25.73 -5.34 -7.67
C ARG A 162 -26.45 -4.24 -6.90
N THR A 163 -25.78 -3.65 -5.92
CA THR A 163 -26.41 -2.73 -4.96
C THR A 163 -26.23 -1.26 -5.32
N ARG A 164 -25.29 -0.94 -6.23
CA ARG A 164 -24.85 0.44 -6.58
C ARG A 164 -24.32 1.24 -5.38
N LYS A 165 -24.16 0.63 -4.21
CA LYS A 165 -23.73 1.27 -2.96
C LYS A 165 -22.81 0.33 -2.19
N LEU A 166 -21.61 0.78 -1.86
CA LEU A 166 -20.73 0.03 -0.97
C LEU A 166 -20.99 0.41 0.48
N GLN A 167 -21.53 -0.53 1.24
CA GLN A 167 -21.62 -0.41 2.71
C GLN A 167 -20.36 -1.01 3.37
N ALA A 168 -20.03 -0.53 4.58
CA ALA A 168 -18.85 -0.93 5.32
C ALA A 168 -18.70 -2.46 5.47
N TRP A 169 -19.79 -3.19 5.72
CA TRP A 169 -19.72 -4.63 5.90
C TRP A 169 -19.24 -5.37 4.63
N HIS A 170 -19.56 -4.89 3.43
CA HIS A 170 -19.05 -5.49 2.18
C HIS A 170 -17.53 -5.40 2.10
N LEU A 171 -16.95 -4.33 2.65
CA LEU A 171 -15.50 -4.13 2.71
C LEU A 171 -14.86 -5.01 3.79
N MET A 172 -15.55 -5.21 4.93
CA MET A 172 -15.09 -6.08 6.01
C MET A 172 -14.93 -7.55 5.56
N VAL A 173 -15.68 -8.00 4.55
CA VAL A 173 -15.50 -9.34 3.97
C VAL A 173 -14.09 -9.53 3.41
N GLY A 174 -13.43 -8.48 2.91
CA GLY A 174 -12.02 -8.55 2.52
C GLY A 174 -11.09 -8.93 3.68
N GLY A 175 -11.40 -8.47 4.90
CA GLY A 175 -10.70 -8.88 6.11
C GLY A 175 -10.85 -10.37 6.41
N ALA A 176 -12.00 -10.97 6.11
CA ALA A 176 -12.22 -12.41 6.26
C ALA A 176 -11.37 -13.23 5.27
N PHE A 177 -11.26 -12.78 4.01
CA PHE A 177 -10.35 -13.39 3.03
C PHE A 177 -8.89 -13.29 3.45
N TYR A 178 -8.48 -12.14 3.99
CA TYR A 178 -7.14 -11.96 4.52
C TYR A 178 -6.86 -12.87 5.73
N ALA A 179 -7.81 -12.97 6.67
CA ALA A 179 -7.69 -13.89 7.80
C ALA A 179 -7.59 -15.36 7.35
N ALA A 180 -8.38 -15.76 6.34
CA ALA A 180 -8.28 -17.10 5.75
C ALA A 180 -6.90 -17.35 5.13
N PHE A 181 -6.32 -16.35 4.45
CA PHE A 181 -4.97 -16.42 3.93
C PHE A 181 -3.93 -16.59 5.05
N VAL A 182 -4.02 -15.80 6.12
CA VAL A 182 -3.09 -15.89 7.26
C VAL A 182 -3.15 -17.28 7.92
N VAL A 183 -4.36 -17.81 8.13
CA VAL A 183 -4.54 -19.17 8.65
C VAL A 183 -3.90 -20.21 7.72
N GLY A 184 -4.14 -20.11 6.41
CA GLY A 184 -3.51 -20.99 5.43
C GLY A 184 -1.98 -20.89 5.43
N ALA A 185 -1.44 -19.68 5.59
CA ALA A 185 0.00 -19.44 5.64
C ALA A 185 0.64 -20.02 6.91
N VAL A 186 -0.02 -19.92 8.06
CA VAL A 186 0.44 -20.55 9.32
C VAL A 186 0.38 -22.07 9.20
N LEU A 187 -0.73 -22.63 8.70
CA LEU A 187 -0.88 -24.09 8.52
C LEU A 187 0.10 -24.69 7.51
N ALA A 188 0.54 -23.93 6.50
CA ALA A 188 1.51 -24.38 5.52
C ALA A 188 2.94 -24.54 6.09
N VAL A 189 3.17 -23.99 7.28
CA VAL A 189 4.49 -23.89 7.91
C VAL A 189 4.59 -24.74 9.18
N LEU A 190 3.45 -25.10 9.78
CA LEU A 190 3.33 -26.11 10.85
C LEU A 190 3.45 -27.53 10.28
#